data_AF-A0A1X7VQI9-F1
#
_entry.id   AF-A0A1X7VQI9-F1
#
_cell.length_a   1.000
_cell.length_b   1.000
_cell.length_c   1.000
_cell.angle_alpha   90.00
_cell.angle_beta   90.00
_cell.angle_gamma   90.00
#
_symmetry.space_group_name_H-M   'P 1'
#
loop_
_entity.id
_entity.type
_entity.pdbx_description
1 polymer ?
#
loop_
_entity_poly.entity_id
_entity_poly.type
_entity_poly.pdbx_seq_one_letter_code
_entity_poly.pdbx_strand_id
1 'polypeptide(L)'
;MAATEAAEAYLSAHHIPELLEQLASWVLYNTPDDPKAFIIDHLQQMKEKKEGLPLLDEENLKAMFRMLDIQTRGYISLEQYTHAMLNVGLVKFNKEPIGGQSNKITQDTFLHEANRALRKANQAFCEP
;
A
#
# COMPACT_ATOMS: atom_id res chain seq x y z
N MET A 1 -6.67 -27.44 8.81
CA MET A 1 -5.42 -26.76 8.41
C MET A 1 -5.58 -25.98 7.11
N ALA A 2 -6.09 -26.55 6.01
CA ALA A 2 -6.18 -25.83 4.73
C ALA A 2 -7.09 -24.57 4.71
N ALA A 3 -8.20 -24.55 5.48
CA ALA A 3 -9.13 -23.41 5.46
C ALA A 3 -8.60 -22.16 6.20
N THR A 4 -7.79 -22.34 7.23
CA THR A 4 -7.22 -21.24 8.03
C THR A 4 -6.09 -20.55 7.28
N GLU A 5 -5.22 -21.29 6.59
CA GLU A 5 -4.16 -20.72 5.76
C GLU A 5 -4.72 -19.88 4.61
N ALA A 6 -5.81 -20.34 3.96
CA ALA A 6 -6.47 -19.58 2.91
C ALA A 6 -7.08 -18.27 3.43
N ALA A 7 -7.66 -18.29 4.64
CA ALA A 7 -8.21 -17.10 5.28
C ALA A 7 -7.11 -16.10 5.66
N GLU A 8 -6.01 -16.57 6.25
CA GLU A 8 -4.85 -15.72 6.60
C GLU A 8 -4.21 -15.11 5.36
N ALA A 9 -4.04 -15.89 4.30
CA ALA A 9 -3.52 -15.41 3.02
C ALA A 9 -4.41 -14.32 2.42
N TYR A 10 -5.74 -14.49 2.48
CA TYR A 10 -6.68 -13.47 2.03
C TYR A 10 -6.57 -12.19 2.87
N LEU A 11 -6.60 -12.30 4.20
CA LEU A 11 -6.48 -11.14 5.10
C LEU A 11 -5.20 -10.36 4.84
N SER A 12 -4.09 -11.08 4.65
CA SER A 12 -2.76 -10.49 4.41
C SER A 12 -2.65 -9.87 3.03
N ALA A 13 -3.12 -10.56 1.97
CA ALA A 13 -3.12 -10.04 0.61
C ALA A 13 -3.98 -8.79 0.45
N HIS A 14 -4.98 -8.62 1.32
CA HIS A 14 -5.88 -7.47 1.32
C HIS A 14 -5.56 -6.43 2.40
N HIS A 15 -4.48 -6.61 3.18
CA HIS A 15 -4.08 -5.71 4.26
C HIS A 15 -5.22 -5.34 5.22
N ILE A 16 -6.11 -6.31 5.47
CA ILE A 16 -7.26 -6.13 6.35
C ILE A 16 -6.81 -5.88 7.81
N PRO A 17 -5.79 -6.56 8.35
CA PRO A 17 -5.27 -6.27 9.69
C PRO A 17 -4.80 -4.81 9.83
N GLU A 18 -4.03 -4.30 8.87
CA GLU A 18 -3.49 -2.94 8.89
C GLU A 18 -4.59 -1.89 8.75
N LEU A 19 -5.61 -2.15 7.92
CA LEU A 19 -6.81 -1.31 7.85
C LEU A 19 -7.49 -1.23 9.22
N LEU A 20 -7.65 -2.36 9.92
CA LEU A 20 -8.26 -2.38 11.25
C LEU A 20 -7.42 -1.63 12.29
N GLU A 21 -6.09 -1.77 12.26
CA GLU A 21 -5.18 -1.03 13.14
C GLU A 21 -5.28 0.49 12.94
N GLN A 22 -5.39 0.94 11.69
CA GLN A 22 -5.56 2.35 11.37
C GLN A 22 -6.93 2.87 11.85
N LEU A 23 -8.01 2.14 11.57
CA LEU A 23 -9.35 2.50 12.04
C LEU A 23 -9.38 2.60 13.57
N ALA A 24 -8.75 1.66 14.27
CA ALA A 24 -8.61 1.70 15.72
C ALA A 24 -7.83 2.93 16.18
N SER A 25 -6.71 3.24 15.52
CA SER A 25 -5.89 4.44 15.80
C SER A 25 -6.68 5.73 15.63
N TRP A 26 -7.49 5.84 14.56
CA TRP A 26 -8.33 7.01 14.33
C TRP A 26 -9.44 7.17 15.36
N VAL A 27 -10.08 6.07 15.76
CA VAL A 27 -11.09 6.10 16.83
C VAL A 27 -10.45 6.54 18.15
N LEU A 28 -9.26 6.01 18.48
CA LEU A 28 -8.51 6.41 19.68
C LEU A 28 -8.08 7.87 19.65
N TYR A 29 -7.65 8.38 18.49
CA TYR A 29 -7.18 9.74 18.35
C TYR A 29 -8.32 10.78 18.36
N ASN A 30 -9.38 10.54 17.60
CA ASN A 30 -10.49 11.49 17.46
C ASN A 30 -11.52 11.37 18.59
N THR A 31 -11.52 10.25 19.32
CA THR A 31 -12.46 9.96 20.41
C THR A 31 -13.90 10.37 20.10
N PRO A 32 -14.48 9.88 18.97
CA PRO A 32 -15.80 10.31 18.54
C PRO A 32 -16.89 9.80 19.50
N ASP A 33 -17.99 10.56 19.60
CA ASP A 33 -19.15 10.18 20.44
C ASP A 33 -19.81 8.86 19.97
N ASP A 34 -19.82 8.61 18.67
CA ASP A 34 -20.24 7.33 18.06
C ASP A 34 -19.12 6.76 17.18
N PRO A 35 -18.29 5.85 17.73
CA PRO A 35 -17.21 5.21 16.98
C PRO A 35 -17.67 4.43 15.76
N LYS A 36 -18.87 3.83 15.77
CA LYS A 36 -19.35 3.03 14.65
C LYS A 36 -19.75 3.94 13.49
N ALA A 37 -20.51 5.00 13.77
CA ALA A 37 -20.88 5.98 12.76
C ALA A 37 -19.63 6.64 12.15
N PHE A 38 -18.65 7.00 12.98
CA PHE A 38 -17.37 7.55 12.52
C PHE A 38 -16.62 6.61 11.56
N ILE A 39 -16.49 5.32 11.91
CA ILE A 39 -15.83 4.34 11.04
C ILE A 39 -16.59 4.16 9.71
N ILE A 40 -17.93 4.07 9.77
CA ILE A 40 -18.77 3.89 8.57
C ILE A 40 -18.58 5.06 7.59
N ASP A 41 -18.66 6.29 8.10
CA ASP A 41 -18.49 7.50 7.28
C ASP A 41 -17.09 7.54 6.65
N HIS A 42 -16.05 7.22 7.42
CA HIS A 42 -14.69 7.19 6.90
C HIS A 42 -14.49 6.12 5.81
N LEU A 43 -15.02 4.92 6.01
CA LEU A 43 -14.97 3.85 5.01
C LEU A 43 -15.79 4.18 3.76
N GLN A 44 -16.92 4.88 3.91
CA GLN A 44 -17.72 5.36 2.78
C GLN A 44 -16.96 6.40 1.97
N GLN A 45 -16.34 7.39 2.62
CA GLN A 45 -15.52 8.40 1.95
C GLN A 45 -14.36 7.76 1.18
N MET A 46 -13.66 6.79 1.79
CA MET A 46 -12.60 6.04 1.13
C MET A 46 -13.11 5.32 -0.13
N LYS A 47 -14.25 4.63 -0.01
CA LYS A 47 -14.88 3.92 -1.13
C LYS A 47 -15.31 4.87 -2.26
N GLU A 48 -15.92 6.01 -1.93
CA GLU A 48 -16.45 6.98 -2.89
C GLU A 48 -15.36 7.70 -3.67
N LYS A 49 -14.26 8.05 -3.00
CA LYS A 49 -13.11 8.70 -3.65
C LYS A 49 -12.36 7.76 -4.61
N LYS A 50 -12.70 6.45 -4.62
CA LYS A 50 -11.86 5.39 -5.22
C LYS A 50 -10.39 5.52 -4.79
N GLU A 51 -10.17 6.15 -3.65
CA GLU A 51 -8.93 6.04 -2.94
C GLU A 51 -8.84 4.56 -2.60
N GLY A 52 -7.77 3.92 -3.05
CA GLY A 52 -7.52 2.52 -2.74
C GLY A 52 -7.32 2.34 -1.24
N LEU A 53 -6.52 1.36 -0.86
CA LEU A 53 -5.98 1.32 0.49
C LEU A 53 -5.49 2.74 0.87
N PRO A 54 -6.06 3.38 1.90
CA PRO A 54 -5.82 4.78 2.27
C PRO A 54 -4.38 5.00 2.77
N LEU A 55 -3.61 3.91 2.85
CA LEU A 55 -2.29 3.81 3.44
C LEU A 55 -1.15 4.23 2.48
N LEU A 56 -1.42 4.38 1.17
CA LEU A 56 -0.38 4.55 0.15
C LEU A 56 -0.69 5.69 -0.82
N ASP A 57 -0.70 6.90 -0.28
CA ASP A 57 -0.60 8.09 -1.12
C ASP A 57 0.85 8.32 -1.60
N GLU A 58 1.04 9.33 -2.45
CA GLU A 58 2.35 9.64 -2.99
C GLU A 58 3.36 10.05 -1.92
N GLU A 59 2.92 10.67 -0.82
CA GLU A 59 3.79 11.09 0.29
C GLU A 59 4.29 9.90 1.10
N ASN A 60 3.45 8.91 1.34
CA ASN A 60 3.79 7.66 2.00
C ASN A 60 4.78 6.85 1.14
N LEU A 61 4.57 6.80 -0.17
CA LEU A 61 5.53 6.18 -1.10
C LEU A 61 6.88 6.90 -1.13
N LYS A 62 6.88 8.24 -1.10
CA LYS A 62 8.11 9.05 -0.97
C LYS A 62 8.82 8.77 0.35
N ALA A 63 8.08 8.67 1.45
CA ALA A 63 8.63 8.35 2.76
C ALA A 63 9.27 6.96 2.77
N MET A 64 8.59 5.95 2.20
CA MET A 64 9.14 4.60 2.10
C MET A 64 10.41 4.56 1.24
N PHE A 65 10.46 5.28 0.12
CA PHE A 65 11.68 5.38 -0.68
C PHE A 65 12.84 5.95 0.13
N ARG A 66 12.61 7.05 0.89
CA ARG A 66 13.63 7.64 1.77
C ARG A 66 14.12 6.68 2.85
N MET A 67 13.25 5.81 3.39
CA MET A 67 13.65 4.80 4.37
C MET A 67 14.54 3.70 3.76
N LEU A 68 14.38 3.40 2.47
CA LEU A 68 15.16 2.39 1.76
C LEU A 68 16.49 2.94 1.24
N ASP A 69 16.52 4.21 0.82
CA ASP A 69 17.73 4.92 0.41
C ASP A 69 18.45 5.54 1.63
N ILE A 70 18.83 4.70 2.58
CA ILE A 70 19.50 5.10 3.85
C ILE A 70 20.78 5.90 3.58
N GLN A 71 21.46 5.60 2.46
CA GLN A 71 22.71 6.24 2.07
C GLN A 71 22.50 7.49 1.22
N THR A 72 21.25 7.93 0.99
CA THR A 72 20.88 9.14 0.24
C THR A 72 21.52 9.21 -1.15
N ARG A 73 21.61 8.06 -1.82
CA ARG A 73 22.25 7.91 -3.14
C ARG A 73 21.34 8.35 -4.28
N GLY A 74 20.03 8.50 -4.01
CA GLY A 74 19.00 8.78 -4.99
C GLY A 74 18.48 7.53 -5.72
N TYR A 75 18.89 6.33 -5.30
CA TYR A 75 18.45 5.08 -5.92
C TYR A 75 18.43 3.91 -4.93
N ILE A 76 17.57 2.93 -5.23
CA ILE A 76 17.44 1.65 -4.49
C ILE A 76 17.75 0.46 -5.42
N SER A 77 18.12 -0.68 -4.83
CA SER A 77 18.33 -1.92 -5.58
C SER A 77 17.01 -2.55 -6.04
N LEU A 78 17.09 -3.49 -7.00
CA LEU A 78 15.92 -4.24 -7.46
C LEU A 78 15.28 -5.09 -6.34
N GLU A 79 16.10 -5.62 -5.44
CA GLU A 79 15.64 -6.35 -4.26
C GLU A 79 14.85 -5.44 -3.32
N GLN A 80 15.40 -4.26 -2.98
CA GLN A 80 14.72 -3.28 -2.13
C GLN A 80 13.40 -2.79 -2.76
N TYR A 81 13.40 -2.53 -4.07
CA TYR A 81 12.19 -2.22 -4.83
C TYR A 81 11.14 -3.33 -4.72
N THR A 82 11.56 -4.59 -4.90
CA THR A 82 10.65 -5.73 -4.87
C THR A 82 10.05 -5.92 -3.49
N HIS A 83 10.87 -5.83 -2.44
CA HIS A 83 10.41 -5.85 -1.05
C HIS A 83 9.47 -4.69 -0.74
N ALA A 84 9.79 -3.48 -1.19
CA ALA A 84 8.95 -2.31 -1.00
C ALA A 84 7.56 -2.53 -1.59
N MET A 85 7.48 -2.98 -2.85
CA MET A 85 6.20 -3.24 -3.53
C MET A 85 5.37 -4.32 -2.81
N LEU A 86 6.00 -5.39 -2.33
CA LEU A 86 5.31 -6.44 -1.59
C LEU A 86 4.83 -5.98 -0.22
N ASN A 87 5.64 -5.21 0.51
CA ASN A 87 5.28 -4.66 1.82
C ASN A 87 4.06 -3.74 1.74
N VAL A 88 3.84 -3.10 0.59
CA VAL A 88 2.69 -2.24 0.34
C VAL A 88 1.51 -2.97 -0.32
N GLY A 89 1.56 -4.30 -0.39
CA GLY A 89 0.45 -5.12 -0.91
C GLY A 89 0.34 -5.22 -2.41
N LEU A 90 1.33 -4.68 -3.14
CA LEU A 90 1.36 -4.79 -4.57
C LEU A 90 1.95 -6.14 -4.93
N VAL A 91 1.08 -7.11 -5.21
CA VAL A 91 1.48 -8.43 -5.72
C VAL A 91 1.69 -8.41 -7.23
N LYS A 92 0.92 -7.58 -7.95
CA LYS A 92 0.98 -7.40 -9.40
C LYS A 92 1.65 -6.07 -9.75
N PHE A 93 2.96 -6.09 -9.99
CA PHE A 93 3.77 -4.92 -10.35
C PHE A 93 4.84 -5.27 -11.40
N ASN A 94 5.50 -4.25 -11.96
CA ASN A 94 6.58 -4.44 -12.92
C ASN A 94 7.82 -5.04 -12.24
N LYS A 95 8.25 -6.23 -12.65
CA LYS A 95 9.47 -6.88 -12.14
C LYS A 95 10.76 -6.38 -12.82
N GLU A 96 10.62 -5.66 -13.92
CA GLU A 96 11.74 -5.10 -14.69
C GLU A 96 11.58 -3.57 -14.83
N PRO A 97 11.65 -2.81 -13.71
CA PRO A 97 11.59 -1.35 -13.76
C PRO A 97 12.84 -0.76 -14.42
N ILE A 98 12.72 0.49 -14.87
CA ILE A 98 13.87 1.25 -15.39
C ILE A 98 14.95 1.34 -14.29
N GLY A 99 16.20 1.06 -14.65
CA GLY A 99 17.31 0.99 -13.67
C GLY A 99 17.38 -0.30 -12.84
N GLY A 100 16.45 -1.24 -13.03
CA GLY A 100 16.45 -2.53 -12.33
C GLY A 100 17.69 -3.39 -12.65
N GLN A 101 18.08 -3.49 -13.93
CA GLN A 101 19.25 -4.27 -14.36
C GLN A 101 20.58 -3.74 -13.77
N SER A 102 20.65 -2.44 -13.46
CA SER A 102 21.83 -1.81 -12.87
C SER A 102 21.73 -1.63 -11.36
N ASN A 103 20.67 -2.13 -10.71
CA ASN A 103 20.35 -1.89 -9.30
C ASN A 103 20.33 -0.40 -8.91
N LYS A 104 19.86 0.44 -9.83
CA LYS A 104 19.77 1.90 -9.67
C LYS A 104 18.37 2.39 -10.03
N ILE A 105 17.38 1.93 -9.28
CA ILE A 105 15.99 2.38 -9.45
C ILE A 105 15.83 3.70 -8.71
N THR A 106 15.54 4.77 -9.45
CA THR A 106 15.39 6.12 -8.89
C THR A 106 14.04 6.31 -8.21
N GLN A 107 13.93 7.36 -7.39
CA GLN A 107 12.67 7.73 -6.75
C GLN A 107 11.54 7.91 -7.76
N ASP A 108 11.79 8.61 -8.87
CA ASP A 108 10.78 8.84 -9.91
C ASP A 108 10.29 7.54 -10.53
N THR A 109 11.21 6.59 -10.80
CA THR A 109 10.84 5.28 -11.35
C THR A 109 10.03 4.48 -10.33
N PHE A 110 10.46 4.48 -9.07
CA PHE A 110 9.75 3.80 -7.99
C PHE A 110 8.33 4.35 -7.83
N LEU A 111 8.16 5.68 -7.74
CA LEU A 111 6.86 6.33 -7.59
C LEU A 111 5.96 6.07 -8.79
N HIS A 112 6.51 6.14 -10.00
CA HIS A 112 5.76 5.86 -11.22
C HIS A 112 5.20 4.43 -11.22
N GLU A 113 6.06 3.43 -10.95
CA GLU A 113 5.67 2.02 -10.95
C GLU A 113 4.69 1.70 -9.81
N ALA A 114 4.93 2.23 -8.61
CA ALA A 114 4.05 2.04 -7.45
C ALA A 114 2.66 2.61 -7.70
N ASN A 115 2.56 3.86 -8.16
CA ASN A 115 1.29 4.50 -8.49
C ASN A 115 0.55 3.76 -9.62
N ARG A 116 1.28 3.29 -10.63
CA ARG A 116 0.69 2.50 -11.71
C ARG A 116 0.11 1.18 -11.19
N ALA A 117 0.83 0.49 -10.31
CA ALA A 117 0.39 -0.75 -9.70
C ALA A 117 -0.80 -0.55 -8.75
N LEU A 118 -0.80 0.51 -7.92
CA LEU A 118 -1.91 0.89 -7.05
C LEU A 118 -3.18 1.17 -7.84
N ARG A 119 -3.10 1.96 -8.92
CA ARG A 119 -4.25 2.24 -9.78
C ARG A 119 -4.85 0.97 -10.38
N LYS A 120 -4.01 0.03 -10.81
CA LYS A 120 -4.46 -1.27 -11.34
C LYS A 120 -5.07 -2.16 -10.26
N ALA A 121 -4.47 -2.19 -9.07
CA ALA A 121 -5.02 -2.90 -7.93
C ALA A 121 -6.41 -2.38 -7.60
N ASN A 122 -6.57 -1.06 -7.48
CA ASN A 122 -7.84 -0.38 -7.21
C ASN A 122 -8.93 -0.66 -8.27
N GLN A 123 -8.54 -0.78 -9.55
CA GLN A 123 -9.47 -1.13 -10.62
C GLN A 123 -9.92 -2.60 -10.57
N ALA A 124 -9.05 -3.53 -10.17
CA ALA A 124 -9.39 -4.94 -10.04
C ALA A 124 -10.43 -5.20 -8.92
N PHE A 125 -10.60 -4.27 -7.97
CA PHE A 125 -11.65 -4.32 -6.96
C PHE A 125 -13.03 -3.87 -7.46
N CYS A 126 -13.15 -3.39 -8.71
CA CYS A 126 -14.41 -2.93 -9.30
C CYS A 126 -15.04 -3.89 -10.33
N GLU A 127 -14.45 -5.05 -10.58
CA GLU A 127 -15.08 -6.06 -11.46
C GLU A 127 -16.01 -6.98 -10.64
N PRO A 128 -17.24 -7.23 -11.12
CA PRO A 128 -18.30 -7.96 -10.41
C PRO A 128 -18.04 -9.46 -10.27
#